data_AF-A0A6A5EUS8-F1
#
_entry.id   AF-A0A6A5EUS8-F1
#
_cell.length_a   1.000
_cell.length_b   1.000
_cell.length_c   1.000
_cell.angle_alpha   90.00
_cell.angle_beta   90.00
_cell.angle_gamma   90.00
#
_symmetry.space_group_name_H-M   'P 1'
#
loop_
_entity.id
_entity.type
_entity.pdbx_description
1 polymer ?
#
loop_
_entity_poly.entity_id
_entity_poly.type
_entity_poly.pdbx_seq_one_letter_code
_entity_poly.pdbx_strand_id
1 'polypeptide(L)'
;MNVTLAVKQYISKMIESSGPGMKVLLMDKETTSIVSVVYTQSEILQKEVYLFERIDSQSRDNMKHLKAICFLRPTKENVQHLIQELRRPKYSVYFIYFSNVISKSEIKALAEADEQEVVAEVQEFYGDFIAVNPHLFSLNLQGVARGRSWEPSMLSRCTQGLTSVLLALKKCPMIRYQLSSDMSKRLAESVKQIITKEYELFDFRKTEVPPLLLILDRSDDAITPLLNQWTYQAMVHELMGLNNNRIDLSRVPGISRDLKENLYLNFGEIGTNIKNLMEDFQKKKPKDQQKLESISDMKAFVDNYPQFKKMSGTVSKHVTVVGELSRLVSERQLMEVSEVEQELSCQNDHGNAQQSVRRLLQNPRLSELDAVRLVMLYALRYERHSSSVLPALMDELSRRGVSERHRRMVKSVVEYGGKRVRGSDLIEATDAVAITKQFFKGLKGVENVYTQHKPLIHETLDQLIKGRLKDSQFPYLGPSSLRDR
;
A
#
# COMPACT_ATOMS: atom_id res chain seq x y z
N MET A 1 -0.92 -2.57 18.10
CA MET A 1 -1.67 -2.23 16.86
C MET A 1 -0.93 -2.85 15.69
N ASN A 2 -1.24 -4.10 15.32
CA ASN A 2 -0.58 -4.82 14.23
C ASN A 2 -1.66 -5.44 13.32
N VAL A 3 -1.84 -4.90 12.12
CA VAL A 3 -2.90 -5.35 11.20
C VAL A 3 -2.59 -6.71 10.58
N THR A 4 -1.31 -7.01 10.32
CA THR A 4 -0.87 -8.33 9.82
C THR A 4 -1.18 -9.42 10.81
N LEU A 5 -0.88 -9.19 12.10
CA LEU A 5 -1.19 -10.14 13.17
C LEU A 5 -2.69 -10.35 13.32
N ALA A 6 -3.50 -9.29 13.27
CA ALA A 6 -4.96 -9.39 13.39
C ALA A 6 -5.56 -10.29 12.30
N VAL A 7 -5.17 -10.09 11.03
CA VAL A 7 -5.64 -10.94 9.92
C VAL A 7 -5.10 -12.37 10.05
N LYS A 8 -3.82 -12.55 10.45
CA LYS A 8 -3.23 -13.88 10.67
C LYS A 8 -3.96 -14.66 11.76
N GLN A 9 -4.41 -13.99 12.83
CA GLN A 9 -5.20 -14.58 13.90
C GLN A 9 -6.60 -15.00 13.43
N TYR A 10 -7.29 -14.18 12.64
CA TYR A 10 -8.57 -14.57 12.05
C TYR A 10 -8.44 -15.84 11.21
N ILE A 11 -7.49 -15.89 10.29
CA ILE A 11 -7.30 -17.06 9.42
C ILE A 11 -6.88 -18.29 10.23
N SER A 12 -6.00 -18.14 11.23
CA SER A 12 -5.66 -19.25 12.14
C SER A 12 -6.91 -19.79 12.83
N LYS A 13 -7.77 -18.90 13.33
CA LYS A 13 -9.01 -19.29 14.00
C LYS A 13 -9.96 -20.03 13.06
N MET A 14 -10.10 -19.60 11.80
CA MET A 14 -10.93 -20.31 10.80
C MET A 14 -10.46 -21.76 10.62
N ILE A 15 -9.13 -21.95 10.52
CA ILE A 15 -8.54 -23.26 10.30
C ILE A 15 -8.65 -24.14 11.55
N GLU A 16 -8.44 -23.57 12.74
CA GLU A 16 -8.55 -24.28 14.01
C GLU A 16 -9.98 -24.70 14.32
N SER A 17 -10.97 -23.82 14.10
CA SER A 17 -12.39 -24.14 14.32
C SER A 17 -12.89 -25.29 13.43
N SER A 18 -12.30 -25.47 12.24
CA SER A 18 -12.66 -26.59 11.34
C SER A 18 -12.19 -27.98 11.83
N GLY A 19 -11.42 -28.04 12.93
CA GLY A 19 -10.87 -29.26 13.50
C GLY A 19 -9.79 -29.91 12.63
N PRO A 20 -9.27 -31.10 13.01
CA PRO A 20 -8.23 -31.79 12.24
C PRO A 20 -8.76 -32.38 10.92
N GLY A 21 -7.87 -32.70 9.99
CA GLY A 21 -8.17 -33.39 8.72
C GLY A 21 -7.95 -32.52 7.48
N MET A 22 -8.13 -33.13 6.30
CA MET A 22 -7.85 -32.48 5.02
C MET A 22 -8.89 -31.39 4.70
N LYS A 23 -8.41 -30.17 4.46
CA LYS A 23 -9.24 -28.99 4.21
C LYS A 23 -8.97 -28.37 2.85
N VAL A 24 -10.00 -27.74 2.30
CA VAL A 24 -9.92 -26.82 1.17
C VAL A 24 -10.30 -25.41 1.65
N LEU A 25 -9.50 -24.41 1.26
CA LEU A 25 -9.81 -23.00 1.49
C LEU A 25 -10.46 -22.41 0.25
N LEU A 26 -11.75 -22.09 0.34
CA LEU A 26 -12.58 -21.59 -0.74
C LEU A 26 -12.76 -20.07 -0.60
N MET A 27 -12.30 -19.30 -1.58
CA MET A 27 -12.16 -17.85 -1.50
C MET A 27 -12.71 -17.12 -2.72
N ASP A 28 -12.90 -15.80 -2.58
CA ASP A 28 -13.16 -14.86 -3.66
C ASP A 28 -11.92 -14.03 -4.00
N LYS A 29 -12.04 -13.08 -4.95
CA LYS A 29 -10.92 -12.32 -5.55
C LYS A 29 -10.17 -11.49 -4.53
N GLU A 30 -10.93 -10.87 -3.64
CA GLU A 30 -10.40 -10.01 -2.61
C GLU A 30 -9.84 -10.85 -1.45
N THR A 31 -10.58 -11.85 -0.96
CA THR A 31 -10.12 -12.68 0.17
C THR A 31 -8.91 -13.55 -0.17
N THR A 32 -8.78 -14.00 -1.43
CA THR A 32 -7.54 -14.66 -1.91
C THR A 32 -6.34 -13.73 -1.74
N SER A 33 -6.49 -12.45 -2.08
CA SER A 33 -5.43 -11.45 -1.94
C SER A 33 -5.08 -11.21 -0.47
N ILE A 34 -6.09 -11.10 0.40
CA ILE A 34 -5.94 -10.91 1.85
C ILE A 34 -5.13 -12.05 2.47
N VAL A 35 -5.51 -13.30 2.22
CA VAL A 35 -4.82 -14.49 2.77
C VAL A 35 -3.39 -14.58 2.23
N SER A 36 -3.19 -14.31 0.94
CA SER A 36 -1.89 -14.46 0.27
C SER A 36 -0.79 -13.54 0.79
N VAL A 37 -1.14 -12.44 1.46
CA VAL A 37 -0.19 -11.46 2.00
C VAL A 37 0.28 -11.84 3.40
N VAL A 38 -0.51 -12.58 4.17
CA VAL A 38 -0.24 -12.89 5.58
C VAL A 38 0.20 -14.34 5.83
N TYR A 39 0.01 -15.21 4.84
CA TYR A 39 0.41 -16.61 4.89
C TYR A 39 1.11 -17.07 3.61
N THR A 40 2.17 -17.86 3.80
CA THR A 40 2.76 -18.66 2.72
C THR A 40 1.99 -19.97 2.52
N GLN A 41 2.11 -20.56 1.33
CA GLN A 41 1.53 -21.89 1.07
C GLN A 41 2.07 -22.95 2.02
N SER A 42 3.37 -22.93 2.33
CA SER A 42 4.00 -23.88 3.25
C SER A 42 3.42 -23.79 4.67
N GLU A 43 3.20 -22.58 5.19
CA GLU A 43 2.59 -22.38 6.52
C GLU A 43 1.14 -22.87 6.57
N ILE A 44 0.37 -22.67 5.50
CA ILE A 44 -1.04 -23.12 5.44
C ILE A 44 -1.13 -24.65 5.26
N LEU A 45 -0.23 -25.25 4.46
CA LEU A 45 -0.15 -26.70 4.29
C LEU A 45 0.15 -27.42 5.60
N GLN A 46 1.03 -26.84 6.44
CA GLN A 46 1.30 -27.35 7.80
C GLN A 46 0.06 -27.33 8.71
N LYS A 47 -0.99 -26.61 8.34
CA LYS A 47 -2.28 -26.55 9.05
C LYS A 47 -3.36 -27.40 8.38
N GLU A 48 -2.96 -28.37 7.55
CA GLU A 48 -3.82 -29.36 6.88
C GLU A 48 -4.76 -28.77 5.80
N VAL A 49 -4.48 -27.57 5.32
CA VAL A 49 -5.20 -26.97 4.19
C VAL A 49 -4.38 -27.23 2.93
N TYR A 50 -4.85 -28.18 2.11
CA TYR A 50 -4.09 -28.69 0.97
C TYR A 50 -4.50 -28.09 -0.36
N LEU A 51 -5.74 -27.60 -0.46
CA LEU A 51 -6.30 -27.04 -1.68
C LEU A 51 -6.77 -25.61 -1.46
N PHE A 52 -6.54 -24.78 -2.47
CA PHE A 52 -6.97 -23.39 -2.52
C PHE A 52 -7.84 -23.22 -3.74
N GLU A 53 -9.10 -22.87 -3.53
CA GLU A 53 -10.09 -22.85 -4.58
C GLU A 53 -10.84 -21.52 -4.63
N ARG A 54 -11.39 -21.28 -5.80
CA ARG A 54 -12.16 -20.10 -6.15
C ARG A 54 -13.64 -20.41 -6.13
N ILE A 55 -14.45 -19.68 -5.36
CA ILE A 55 -15.91 -19.94 -5.30
C ILE A 55 -16.57 -19.75 -6.67
N ASP A 56 -16.06 -18.79 -7.45
CA ASP A 56 -16.45 -18.47 -8.82
C ASP A 56 -15.90 -19.44 -9.89
N SER A 57 -15.03 -20.39 -9.50
CA SER A 57 -14.55 -21.43 -10.41
C SER A 57 -15.60 -22.52 -10.62
N GLN A 58 -15.98 -22.72 -11.89
CA GLN A 58 -16.98 -23.70 -12.30
C GLN A 58 -16.42 -25.13 -12.34
N SER A 59 -15.12 -25.30 -12.59
CA SER A 59 -14.47 -26.59 -12.81
C SER A 59 -13.91 -27.25 -11.54
N ARG A 60 -14.50 -26.98 -10.36
CA ARG A 60 -14.07 -27.62 -9.10
C ARG A 60 -14.56 -29.07 -9.03
N ASP A 61 -13.67 -29.98 -8.66
CA ASP A 61 -13.98 -31.39 -8.49
C ASP A 61 -14.81 -31.67 -7.23
N ASN A 62 -15.56 -32.78 -7.25
CA ASN A 62 -16.31 -33.26 -6.09
C ASN A 62 -15.38 -34.06 -5.18
N MET A 63 -15.11 -33.55 -3.97
CA MET A 63 -14.14 -34.10 -3.03
C MET A 63 -14.77 -34.21 -1.63
N LYS A 64 -15.73 -35.14 -1.48
CA LYS A 64 -16.48 -35.38 -0.23
C LYS A 64 -15.64 -35.82 0.97
N HIS A 65 -14.36 -36.12 0.80
CA HIS A 65 -13.44 -36.39 1.92
C HIS A 65 -12.81 -35.12 2.51
N LEU A 66 -13.02 -33.95 1.89
CA LEU A 66 -12.48 -32.66 2.34
C LEU A 66 -13.50 -31.83 3.09
N LYS A 67 -13.02 -31.06 4.06
CA LYS A 67 -13.76 -29.99 4.73
C LYS A 67 -13.54 -28.67 3.99
N ALA A 68 -14.58 -27.88 3.78
CA ALA A 68 -14.48 -26.57 3.16
C ALA A 68 -14.45 -25.45 4.19
N ILE A 69 -13.43 -24.60 4.13
CA ILE A 69 -13.38 -23.32 4.83
C ILE A 69 -13.67 -22.25 3.78
N CYS A 70 -14.85 -21.65 3.83
CA CYS A 70 -15.20 -20.55 2.94
C CYS A 70 -14.81 -19.23 3.60
N PHE A 71 -13.93 -18.45 2.98
CA PHE A 71 -13.65 -17.07 3.41
C PHE A 71 -13.98 -16.10 2.29
N LEU A 72 -15.11 -15.38 2.43
CA LEU A 72 -15.72 -14.61 1.35
C LEU A 72 -16.13 -13.22 1.84
N ARG A 73 -16.10 -12.21 0.96
CA ARG A 73 -16.81 -10.96 1.17
C ARG A 73 -18.31 -11.20 1.05
N PRO A 74 -19.16 -10.56 1.86
CA PRO A 74 -20.62 -10.68 1.76
C PRO A 74 -21.17 -9.83 0.61
N THR A 75 -20.72 -10.10 -0.63
CA THR A 75 -21.30 -9.48 -1.83
C THR A 75 -22.44 -10.33 -2.36
N LYS A 76 -23.36 -9.71 -3.12
CA LYS A 76 -24.50 -10.43 -3.72
C LYS A 76 -24.03 -11.58 -4.61
N GLU A 77 -22.96 -11.37 -5.36
CA GLU A 77 -22.37 -12.37 -6.25
C GLU A 77 -21.81 -13.56 -5.46
N ASN A 78 -21.04 -13.29 -4.40
CA ASN A 78 -20.47 -14.35 -3.56
C ASN A 78 -21.56 -15.14 -2.81
N VAL A 79 -22.59 -14.46 -2.29
CA VAL A 79 -23.73 -15.12 -1.66
C VAL A 79 -24.46 -16.01 -2.66
N GLN A 80 -24.66 -15.56 -3.91
CA GLN A 80 -25.25 -16.40 -4.95
C GLN A 80 -24.39 -17.61 -5.29
N HIS A 81 -23.07 -17.46 -5.42
CA HIS A 81 -22.19 -18.59 -5.67
C HIS A 81 -22.20 -19.58 -4.50
N LEU A 82 -22.28 -19.10 -3.26
CA LEU A 82 -22.37 -19.96 -2.08
C LEU A 82 -23.71 -20.69 -2.01
N ILE A 83 -24.83 -20.03 -2.35
CA ILE A 83 -26.15 -20.69 -2.49
C ILE A 83 -26.09 -21.81 -3.53
N GLN A 84 -25.44 -21.57 -4.68
CA GLN A 84 -25.28 -22.59 -5.72
C GLN A 84 -24.42 -23.77 -5.25
N GLU A 85 -23.36 -23.47 -4.49
CA GLU A 85 -22.50 -24.47 -3.86
C GLU A 85 -23.28 -25.33 -2.86
N LEU A 86 -24.06 -24.73 -1.96
CA LEU A 86 -24.80 -25.46 -0.91
C LEU A 86 -25.93 -26.34 -1.46
N ARG A 87 -26.55 -25.96 -2.59
CA ARG A 87 -27.54 -26.81 -3.28
C ARG A 87 -26.92 -28.08 -3.87
N ARG A 88 -25.63 -28.05 -4.22
CA ARG A 88 -24.89 -29.16 -4.80
C ARG A 88 -23.49 -29.22 -4.18
N PRO A 89 -23.39 -29.54 -2.88
CA PRO A 89 -22.15 -29.40 -2.15
C PRO A 89 -21.09 -30.34 -2.74
N LYS A 90 -19.88 -29.83 -2.93
CA LYS A 90 -18.72 -30.59 -3.43
C LYS A 90 -17.86 -31.16 -2.31
N TYR A 91 -18.05 -30.69 -1.08
CA TYR A 91 -17.29 -31.09 0.10
C TYR A 91 -18.22 -31.74 1.14
N SER A 92 -17.67 -32.32 2.21
CA SER A 92 -18.50 -32.98 3.25
C SER A 92 -19.13 -32.00 4.22
N VAL A 93 -18.40 -30.94 4.58
CA VAL A 93 -18.83 -29.98 5.60
C VAL A 93 -18.27 -28.60 5.26
N TYR A 94 -19.03 -27.56 5.57
CA TYR A 94 -18.71 -26.17 5.25
C TYR A 94 -18.64 -25.32 6.53
N PHE A 95 -17.53 -24.60 6.67
CA PHE A 95 -17.33 -23.55 7.67
C PHE A 95 -17.29 -22.21 6.93
N ILE A 96 -18.31 -21.38 7.10
CA ILE A 96 -18.51 -20.17 6.31
C ILE A 96 -18.09 -18.94 7.12
N TYR A 97 -17.14 -18.18 6.60
CA TYR A 97 -16.62 -16.96 7.19
C TYR A 97 -16.80 -15.79 6.24
N PHE A 98 -17.51 -14.76 6.68
CA PHE A 98 -17.65 -13.52 5.92
C PHE A 98 -16.63 -12.47 6.38
N SER A 99 -16.02 -11.74 5.44
CA SER A 99 -15.01 -10.71 5.74
C SER A 99 -15.59 -9.45 6.40
N ASN A 100 -16.92 -9.30 6.36
CA ASN A 100 -17.67 -8.16 6.86
C ASN A 100 -19.07 -8.59 7.30
N VAL A 101 -19.87 -7.63 7.79
CA VAL A 101 -21.25 -7.88 8.22
C VAL A 101 -22.11 -8.39 7.06
N ILE A 102 -22.88 -9.45 7.32
CA ILE A 102 -23.84 -10.04 6.37
C ILE A 102 -25.29 -9.80 6.83
N SER A 103 -26.22 -9.60 5.88
CA SER A 103 -27.61 -9.36 6.25
C SER A 103 -28.32 -10.64 6.71
N LYS A 104 -29.28 -10.48 7.63
CA LYS A 104 -30.15 -11.60 8.08
C LYS A 104 -30.90 -12.27 6.93
N SER A 105 -31.28 -11.50 5.90
CA SER A 105 -31.93 -12.04 4.70
C SER A 105 -31.00 -12.95 3.88
N GLU A 106 -29.72 -12.59 3.75
CA GLU A 106 -28.75 -13.42 3.05
C GLU A 106 -28.43 -14.69 3.85
N ILE A 107 -28.33 -14.60 5.17
CA ILE A 107 -28.20 -15.78 6.05
C ILE A 107 -29.39 -16.72 5.89
N LYS A 108 -30.62 -16.19 5.85
CA LYS A 108 -31.82 -16.99 5.62
C LYS A 108 -31.78 -17.69 4.26
N ALA A 109 -31.36 -16.99 3.21
CA ALA A 109 -31.25 -17.57 1.87
C ALA A 109 -30.18 -18.68 1.80
N LEU A 110 -29.09 -18.58 2.56
CA LEU A 110 -28.09 -19.64 2.69
C LEU A 110 -28.65 -20.85 3.44
N ALA A 111 -29.38 -20.62 4.53
CA ALA A 111 -30.03 -21.69 5.29
C ALA A 111 -31.08 -22.45 4.45
N GLU A 112 -31.88 -21.74 3.66
CA GLU A 112 -32.83 -22.36 2.71
C GLU A 112 -32.14 -23.17 1.60
N ALA A 113 -30.88 -22.85 1.27
CA ALA A 113 -30.11 -23.54 0.25
C ALA A 113 -29.37 -24.78 0.77
N ASP A 114 -29.15 -24.90 2.08
CA ASP A 114 -28.45 -26.02 2.71
C ASP A 114 -29.37 -27.21 3.00
N GLU A 115 -30.00 -27.75 1.95
CA GLU A 115 -30.93 -28.90 2.06
C GLU A 115 -30.25 -30.17 2.56
N GLN A 116 -28.91 -30.25 2.47
CA GLN A 116 -28.11 -31.41 2.88
C GLN A 116 -27.48 -31.24 4.28
N GLU A 117 -27.78 -30.14 4.98
CA GLU A 117 -27.29 -29.82 6.32
C GLU A 117 -25.76 -29.93 6.45
N VAL A 118 -25.03 -29.45 5.44
CA VAL A 118 -23.56 -29.55 5.39
C VAL A 118 -22.87 -28.35 6.04
N VAL A 119 -23.59 -27.27 6.36
CA VAL A 119 -23.01 -26.09 7.02
C VAL A 119 -22.87 -26.33 8.53
N ALA A 120 -21.63 -26.36 9.02
CA ALA A 120 -21.35 -26.54 10.44
C ALA A 120 -21.28 -25.21 11.22
N GLU A 121 -20.84 -24.14 10.56
CA GLU A 121 -20.56 -22.86 11.24
C GLU A 121 -20.68 -21.69 10.25
N VAL A 122 -21.24 -20.57 10.74
CA VAL A 122 -21.27 -19.29 10.03
C VAL A 122 -20.78 -18.19 10.96
N GLN A 123 -19.72 -17.47 10.58
CA GLN A 123 -19.13 -16.39 11.39
C GLN A 123 -18.71 -15.18 10.54
N GLU A 124 -18.60 -14.02 11.18
CA GLU A 124 -18.09 -12.79 10.58
C GLU A 124 -16.69 -12.50 11.12
N PHE A 125 -15.67 -12.57 10.26
CA PHE A 125 -14.29 -12.21 10.59
C PHE A 125 -13.90 -10.96 9.83
N TYR A 126 -13.70 -9.85 10.56
CA TYR A 126 -13.48 -8.52 10.01
C TYR A 126 -12.08 -8.31 9.41
N GLY A 127 -11.66 -9.14 8.46
CA GLY A 127 -10.42 -9.04 7.69
C GLY A 127 -10.65 -8.54 6.25
N ASP A 128 -11.38 -7.44 6.05
CA ASP A 128 -11.81 -6.93 4.73
C ASP A 128 -10.80 -5.94 4.09
N PHE A 129 -9.51 -6.16 4.34
CA PHE A 129 -8.41 -5.30 3.90
C PHE A 129 -7.10 -6.10 3.74
N ILE A 130 -6.19 -5.59 2.91
CA ILE A 130 -4.88 -6.21 2.66
C ILE A 130 -3.86 -5.66 3.66
N ALA A 131 -3.36 -6.50 4.57
CA ALA A 131 -2.39 -6.14 5.60
C ALA A 131 -0.94 -6.14 5.07
N VAL A 132 -0.58 -5.13 4.29
CA VAL A 132 0.71 -5.01 3.59
C VAL A 132 1.91 -5.11 4.55
N ASN A 133 1.90 -4.34 5.64
CA ASN A 133 2.91 -4.36 6.72
C ASN A 133 2.19 -4.26 8.09
N PRO A 134 2.86 -4.48 9.25
CA PRO A 134 2.23 -4.39 10.57
C PRO A 134 1.46 -3.10 10.85
N HIS A 135 1.87 -1.98 10.26
CA HIS A 135 1.27 -0.66 10.42
C HIS A 135 0.78 -0.04 9.09
N LEU A 136 0.63 -0.84 8.04
CA LEU A 136 0.16 -0.39 6.73
C LEU A 136 -0.84 -1.40 6.17
N PHE A 137 -2.01 -0.91 5.77
CA PHE A 137 -3.00 -1.70 5.05
C PHE A 137 -3.44 -0.98 3.77
N SER A 138 -4.03 -1.74 2.85
CA SER A 138 -4.66 -1.24 1.62
C SER A 138 -6.02 -1.89 1.42
N LEU A 139 -6.99 -1.14 0.90
CA LEU A 139 -8.26 -1.70 0.43
C LEU A 139 -8.19 -2.17 -1.03
N ASN A 140 -7.05 -1.94 -1.69
CA ASN A 140 -6.81 -2.29 -3.09
C ASN A 140 -7.86 -1.75 -4.07
N LEU A 141 -8.35 -0.55 -3.80
CA LEU A 141 -9.38 0.12 -4.60
C LEU A 141 -8.75 1.06 -5.62
N GLN A 142 -9.30 1.05 -6.82
CA GLN A 142 -8.95 1.97 -7.89
C GLN A 142 -10.20 2.75 -8.31
N GLY A 143 -10.03 3.98 -8.78
CA GLY A 143 -11.17 4.79 -9.23
C GLY A 143 -12.13 5.18 -8.10
N VAL A 144 -11.62 5.36 -6.87
CA VAL A 144 -12.43 5.73 -5.69
C VAL A 144 -13.18 7.06 -5.86
N ALA A 145 -12.67 7.92 -6.73
CA ALA A 145 -13.21 9.25 -6.98
C ALA A 145 -13.13 9.61 -8.46
N ARG A 146 -14.05 10.48 -8.90
CA ARG A 146 -13.94 11.23 -10.16
C ARG A 146 -13.71 12.70 -9.80
N GLY A 147 -12.51 13.19 -10.03
CA GLY A 147 -12.09 14.49 -9.50
C GLY A 147 -12.05 14.45 -7.97
N ARG A 148 -12.90 15.26 -7.33
CA ARG A 148 -12.98 15.39 -5.85
C ARG A 148 -14.32 14.90 -5.28
N SER A 149 -14.98 14.01 -6.01
CA SER A 149 -16.27 13.44 -5.63
C SER A 149 -16.16 11.92 -5.57
N TRP A 150 -16.71 11.34 -4.51
CA TRP A 150 -16.83 9.89 -4.37
C TRP A 150 -17.57 9.25 -5.54
N GLU A 151 -17.05 8.14 -6.03
CA GLU A 151 -17.90 7.17 -6.73
C GLU A 151 -18.81 6.51 -5.68
N PRO A 152 -20.15 6.50 -5.83
CA PRO A 152 -21.07 6.11 -4.74
C PRO A 152 -20.82 4.72 -4.16
N SER A 153 -20.54 3.72 -5.01
CA SER A 153 -20.24 2.36 -4.57
C SER A 153 -18.92 2.26 -3.79
N MET A 154 -17.95 3.13 -4.11
CA MET A 154 -16.63 3.13 -3.49
C MET A 154 -16.64 3.73 -2.08
N LEU A 155 -17.51 4.72 -1.80
CA LEU A 155 -17.67 5.22 -0.43
C LEU A 155 -18.15 4.11 0.52
N SER A 156 -19.13 3.31 0.09
CA SER A 156 -19.61 2.16 0.85
C SER A 156 -18.49 1.13 1.08
N ARG A 157 -17.75 0.77 0.01
CA ARG A 157 -16.62 -0.16 0.09
C ARG A 157 -15.49 0.32 1.01
N CYS A 158 -15.15 1.61 0.97
CA CYS A 158 -14.18 2.23 1.86
C CYS A 158 -14.65 2.20 3.31
N THR A 159 -15.93 2.51 3.55
CA THR A 159 -16.54 2.46 4.89
C THR A 159 -16.46 1.04 5.46
N GLN A 160 -16.88 0.03 4.69
CA GLN A 160 -16.79 -1.38 5.06
C GLN A 160 -15.36 -1.80 5.43
N GLY A 161 -14.39 -1.48 4.58
CA GLY A 161 -12.99 -1.84 4.81
C GLY A 161 -12.40 -1.15 6.04
N LEU A 162 -12.67 0.15 6.22
CA LEU A 162 -12.16 0.91 7.35
C LEU A 162 -12.80 0.47 8.68
N THR A 163 -14.11 0.23 8.71
CA THR A 163 -14.80 -0.37 9.86
C THR A 163 -14.21 -1.74 10.20
N SER A 164 -13.94 -2.56 9.19
CA SER A 164 -13.30 -3.87 9.40
C SER A 164 -11.91 -3.75 10.03
N VAL A 165 -11.09 -2.77 9.63
CA VAL A 165 -9.79 -2.51 10.28
C VAL A 165 -9.98 -2.16 11.77
N LEU A 166 -10.97 -1.32 12.09
CA LEU A 166 -11.24 -0.92 13.47
C LEU A 166 -11.67 -2.11 14.34
N LEU A 167 -12.52 -2.98 13.81
CA LEU A 167 -12.95 -4.22 14.49
C LEU A 167 -11.80 -5.21 14.66
N ALA A 168 -10.99 -5.43 13.62
CA ALA A 168 -9.81 -6.30 13.66
C ALA A 168 -8.79 -5.84 14.73
N LEU A 169 -8.62 -4.53 14.89
CA LEU A 169 -7.73 -3.95 15.90
C LEU A 169 -8.39 -3.75 17.26
N LYS A 170 -9.69 -4.06 17.39
CA LYS A 170 -10.53 -3.82 18.57
C LYS A 170 -10.43 -2.36 19.07
N LYS A 171 -10.69 -1.41 18.17
CA LYS A 171 -10.64 0.04 18.44
C LYS A 171 -11.97 0.70 18.10
N CYS A 172 -12.52 1.41 19.07
CA CYS A 172 -13.63 2.35 18.89
C CYS A 172 -13.07 3.78 18.95
N PRO A 173 -12.78 4.43 17.82
CA PRO A 173 -12.01 5.67 17.79
C PRO A 173 -12.87 6.93 17.94
N MET A 174 -12.26 7.99 18.45
CA MET A 174 -12.67 9.35 18.14
C MET A 174 -12.26 9.65 16.69
N ILE A 175 -13.14 10.28 15.92
CA ILE A 175 -12.90 10.53 14.50
C ILE A 175 -12.59 12.00 14.29
N ARG A 176 -11.44 12.30 13.70
CA ARG A 176 -11.10 13.60 13.12
C ARG A 176 -10.98 13.45 11.61
N TYR A 177 -11.33 14.50 10.89
CA TYR A 177 -11.26 14.51 9.42
C TYR A 177 -10.75 15.85 8.93
N GLN A 178 -10.13 15.86 7.75
CA GLN A 178 -9.70 17.09 7.10
C GLN A 178 -10.90 17.92 6.63
N LEU A 179 -11.08 19.12 7.20
CA LEU A 179 -12.25 19.97 6.93
C LEU A 179 -12.33 20.45 5.48
N SER A 180 -11.18 20.67 4.82
CA SER A 180 -11.14 21.11 3.42
C SER A 180 -11.58 20.04 2.41
N SER A 181 -11.81 18.80 2.85
CA SER A 181 -12.29 17.71 2.00
C SER A 181 -13.68 17.24 2.41
N ASP A 182 -14.66 17.51 1.54
CA ASP A 182 -16.01 16.92 1.64
C ASP A 182 -15.95 15.38 1.58
N MET A 183 -14.99 14.84 0.82
CA MET A 183 -14.80 13.39 0.74
C MET A 183 -14.39 12.79 2.09
N SER A 184 -13.43 13.41 2.79
CA SER A 184 -12.99 12.97 4.12
C SER A 184 -14.14 13.08 5.13
N LYS A 185 -14.92 14.16 5.08
CA LYS A 185 -16.10 14.35 5.95
C LYS A 185 -17.14 13.25 5.75
N ARG A 186 -17.54 12.96 4.50
CA ARG A 186 -18.52 11.91 4.20
C ARG A 186 -18.07 10.53 4.68
N LEU A 187 -16.80 10.18 4.49
CA LEU A 187 -16.27 8.91 4.98
C LEU A 187 -16.28 8.86 6.52
N ALA A 188 -15.92 9.95 7.19
CA ALA A 188 -16.00 10.04 8.65
C ALA A 188 -17.44 9.83 9.16
N GLU A 189 -18.41 10.49 8.53
CA GLU A 189 -19.84 10.34 8.85
C GLU A 189 -20.34 8.90 8.62
N SER A 190 -20.01 8.30 7.46
CA SER A 190 -20.39 6.91 7.16
C SER A 190 -19.79 5.91 8.15
N VAL A 191 -18.52 6.05 8.52
CA VAL A 191 -17.89 5.18 9.53
C VAL A 191 -18.56 5.36 10.89
N LYS A 192 -18.84 6.61 11.30
CA LYS A 192 -19.54 6.90 12.56
C LYS A 192 -20.94 6.32 12.60
N GLN A 193 -21.68 6.37 11.49
CA GLN A 193 -22.99 5.75 11.36
C GLN A 193 -22.92 4.24 11.59
N ILE A 194 -21.94 3.55 10.99
CA ILE A 194 -21.75 2.11 11.22
C ILE A 194 -21.39 1.81 12.67
N ILE A 195 -20.45 2.56 13.28
CA ILE A 195 -20.10 2.39 14.71
C ILE A 195 -21.32 2.58 15.61
N THR A 196 -22.20 3.52 15.28
CA THR A 196 -23.41 3.81 16.08
C THR A 196 -24.46 2.72 15.89
N LYS A 197 -24.65 2.25 14.65
CA LYS A 197 -25.61 1.20 14.32
C LYS A 197 -25.20 -0.14 14.93
N GLU A 198 -23.92 -0.48 14.83
CA GLU A 198 -23.36 -1.75 15.29
C GLU A 198 -22.62 -1.58 16.63
N TYR A 199 -23.16 -0.77 17.54
CA TYR A 199 -22.49 -0.36 18.78
C TYR A 199 -21.96 -1.53 19.61
N GLU A 200 -22.72 -2.64 19.70
CA GLU A 200 -22.34 -3.84 20.44
C GLU A 200 -21.01 -4.45 19.93
N LEU A 201 -20.74 -4.38 18.63
CA LEU A 201 -19.48 -4.86 18.04
C LEU A 201 -18.29 -3.96 18.43
N PHE A 202 -18.55 -2.72 18.85
CA PHE A 202 -17.55 -1.72 19.22
C PHE A 202 -17.44 -1.52 20.73
N ASP A 203 -18.16 -2.28 21.56
CA ASP A 203 -18.08 -2.23 23.02
C ASP A 203 -16.83 -2.95 23.54
N PHE A 204 -15.68 -2.32 23.28
CA PHE A 204 -14.38 -2.80 23.73
C PHE A 204 -14.03 -2.23 25.11
N ARG A 205 -13.10 -2.90 25.79
CA ARG A 205 -12.49 -2.38 27.03
C ARG A 205 -11.95 -0.97 26.77
N LYS A 206 -12.46 0.00 27.54
CA LYS A 206 -12.02 1.39 27.48
C LYS A 206 -10.53 1.52 27.82
N THR A 207 -9.81 2.30 27.02
CA THR A 207 -8.42 2.68 27.26
C THR A 207 -8.35 4.04 27.94
N GLU A 208 -7.27 4.32 28.67
CA GLU A 208 -7.03 5.63 29.30
C GLU A 208 -7.08 6.76 28.27
N VAL A 209 -6.36 6.58 27.15
CA VAL A 209 -6.43 7.47 25.99
C VAL A 209 -7.29 6.80 24.90
N PRO A 210 -8.40 7.40 24.48
CA PRO A 210 -9.19 6.89 23.36
C PRO A 210 -8.36 6.81 22.07
N PRO A 211 -8.50 5.76 21.27
CA PRO A 211 -7.86 5.72 19.96
C PRO A 211 -8.44 6.82 19.06
N LEU A 212 -7.63 7.30 18.11
CA LEU A 212 -8.04 8.35 17.18
C LEU A 212 -7.91 7.85 15.74
N LEU A 213 -8.97 8.07 14.96
CA LEU A 213 -8.98 7.88 13.51
C LEU A 213 -8.90 9.25 12.85
N LEU A 214 -7.83 9.51 12.11
CA LEU A 214 -7.65 10.72 11.32
C LEU A 214 -7.86 10.40 9.84
N ILE A 215 -8.86 11.04 9.21
CA ILE A 215 -9.17 10.86 7.78
C ILE A 215 -8.63 12.06 7.00
N LEU A 216 -7.74 11.79 6.06
CA LEU A 216 -7.05 12.78 5.22
C LEU A 216 -7.42 12.61 3.75
N ASP A 217 -7.24 13.66 2.95
CA ASP A 217 -7.42 13.64 1.50
C ASP A 217 -6.07 13.82 0.80
N ARG A 218 -5.79 12.98 -0.21
CA ARG A 218 -4.54 13.04 -0.98
C ARG A 218 -4.39 14.35 -1.75
N SER A 219 -5.47 15.06 -2.07
CA SER A 219 -5.43 16.37 -2.73
C SER A 219 -4.70 17.44 -1.91
N ASP A 220 -4.60 17.28 -0.58
CA ASP A 220 -3.82 18.20 0.26
C ASP A 220 -2.32 17.99 0.13
N ASP A 221 -1.88 16.84 -0.40
CA ASP A 221 -0.47 16.51 -0.64
C ASP A 221 -0.32 15.73 -1.96
N ALA A 222 -0.36 16.49 -3.06
CA ALA A 222 -0.11 15.99 -4.40
C ALA A 222 1.39 15.89 -4.75
N ILE A 223 2.30 16.40 -3.89
CA ILE A 223 3.74 16.40 -4.14
C ILE A 223 4.34 15.04 -3.78
N THR A 224 4.09 14.53 -2.57
CA THR A 224 4.63 13.24 -2.09
C THR A 224 4.55 12.10 -3.12
N PRO A 225 3.39 11.81 -3.76
CA PRO A 225 3.29 10.69 -4.70
C PRO A 225 4.02 10.91 -6.03
N LEU A 226 4.52 12.12 -6.33
CA LEU A 226 5.23 12.46 -7.56
C LEU A 226 6.75 12.37 -7.43
N LEU A 227 7.30 12.19 -6.23
CA LEU A 227 8.75 12.19 -6.01
C LEU A 227 9.34 10.78 -6.18
N ASN A 228 10.50 10.69 -6.83
CA ASN A 228 11.31 9.47 -6.80
C ASN A 228 11.64 9.08 -5.36
N GLN A 229 11.63 7.78 -5.11
CA GLN A 229 11.77 7.22 -3.77
C GLN A 229 13.08 6.44 -3.64
N TRP A 230 13.81 6.71 -2.54
CA TRP A 230 15.14 6.12 -2.28
C TRP A 230 15.16 5.17 -1.08
N THR A 231 14.01 4.94 -0.46
CA THR A 231 13.85 3.86 0.52
C THR A 231 13.51 2.56 -0.22
N TYR A 232 14.06 1.44 0.23
CA TYR A 232 14.05 0.20 -0.55
C TYR A 232 12.64 -0.25 -0.98
N GLN A 233 11.65 -0.29 -0.07
CA GLN A 233 10.28 -0.71 -0.41
C GLN A 233 9.59 0.24 -1.37
N ALA A 234 9.76 1.55 -1.15
CA ALA A 234 9.16 2.56 -2.00
C ALA A 234 9.82 2.58 -3.38
N MET A 235 11.14 2.46 -3.47
CA MET A 235 11.89 2.39 -4.72
C MET A 235 11.52 1.16 -5.56
N VAL A 236 11.33 0.00 -4.92
CA VAL A 236 10.84 -1.20 -5.62
C VAL A 236 9.42 -1.00 -6.11
N HIS A 237 8.53 -0.41 -5.31
CA HIS A 237 7.16 -0.11 -5.77
C HIS A 237 7.17 0.85 -6.96
N GLU A 238 7.99 1.90 -6.89
CA GLU A 238 8.15 2.96 -7.88
C GLU A 238 8.66 2.43 -9.24
N LEU A 239 9.73 1.62 -9.21
CA LEU A 239 10.46 1.24 -10.42
C LEU A 239 10.06 -0.13 -10.97
N MET A 240 9.55 -1.03 -10.13
CA MET A 240 9.25 -2.42 -10.51
C MET A 240 7.78 -2.80 -10.27
N GLY A 241 7.03 -2.00 -9.50
CA GLY A 241 5.65 -2.28 -9.14
C GLY A 241 5.53 -3.37 -8.08
N LEU A 242 5.01 -3.00 -6.89
CA LEU A 242 4.58 -3.99 -5.88
C LEU A 242 3.07 -4.15 -5.94
N ASN A 243 2.60 -5.39 -6.10
CA ASN A 243 1.20 -5.77 -6.00
C ASN A 243 1.06 -6.89 -4.96
N ASN A 244 0.42 -6.62 -3.82
CA ASN A 244 0.23 -7.58 -2.72
C ASN A 244 1.54 -8.26 -2.29
N ASN A 245 2.60 -7.47 -2.08
CA ASN A 245 3.96 -7.94 -1.75
C ASN A 245 4.58 -8.87 -2.81
N ARG A 246 4.17 -8.74 -4.07
CA ARG A 246 4.73 -9.46 -5.23
C ARG A 246 5.26 -8.46 -6.25
N ILE A 247 6.34 -8.83 -6.92
CA ILE A 247 6.94 -8.09 -8.03
C ILE A 247 6.87 -8.96 -9.28
N ASP A 248 6.82 -8.33 -10.46
CA ASP A 248 6.97 -9.04 -11.73
C ASP A 248 8.39 -8.83 -12.26
N LEU A 249 9.18 -9.91 -12.30
CA LEU A 249 10.54 -9.91 -12.84
C LEU A 249 10.62 -10.40 -14.28
N SER A 250 9.48 -10.63 -14.95
CA SER A 250 9.42 -11.16 -16.32
C SER A 250 10.22 -10.33 -17.32
N ARG A 251 10.34 -9.01 -17.06
CA ARG A 251 11.01 -8.01 -17.90
C ARG A 251 12.48 -7.78 -17.55
N VAL A 252 12.99 -8.39 -16.49
CA VAL A 252 14.37 -8.18 -16.05
C VAL A 252 15.33 -9.02 -16.88
N PRO A 253 16.35 -8.42 -17.52
CA PRO A 253 17.31 -9.15 -18.35
C PRO A 253 18.13 -10.18 -17.57
N GLY A 254 18.30 -11.38 -18.12
CA GLY A 254 19.21 -12.40 -17.59
C GLY A 254 18.69 -13.20 -16.40
N ILE A 255 17.39 -13.18 -16.10
CA ILE A 255 16.80 -14.03 -15.05
C ILE A 255 16.63 -15.48 -15.52
N SER A 256 17.17 -16.43 -14.75
CA SER A 256 16.97 -17.87 -14.97
C SER A 256 15.48 -18.23 -14.98
N ARG A 257 15.07 -19.18 -15.82
CA ARG A 257 13.68 -19.70 -15.84
C ARG A 257 13.23 -20.17 -14.45
N ASP A 258 14.14 -20.74 -13.63
CA ASP A 258 13.84 -21.23 -12.28
C ASP A 258 13.44 -20.11 -11.27
N LEU A 259 13.94 -18.89 -11.49
CA LEU A 259 13.61 -17.73 -10.67
C LEU A 259 12.24 -17.14 -11.07
N LYS A 260 11.74 -17.45 -12.28
CA LYS A 260 10.41 -17.03 -12.77
C LYS A 260 9.25 -17.76 -12.07
N GLU A 261 9.50 -18.94 -11.49
CA GLU A 261 8.46 -19.74 -10.85
C GLU A 261 8.29 -19.44 -9.34
N ASN A 262 9.22 -18.69 -8.73
CA ASN A 262 9.28 -18.45 -7.28
C ASN A 262 9.08 -16.98 -6.86
N LEU A 263 8.21 -16.24 -7.55
CA LEU A 263 8.06 -14.77 -7.48
C LEU A 263 7.16 -14.18 -6.36
N TYR A 264 6.98 -14.90 -5.26
CA TYR A 264 6.05 -14.49 -4.21
C TYR A 264 6.73 -14.44 -2.84
N LEU A 265 7.61 -13.46 -2.59
CA LEU A 265 8.25 -13.31 -1.27
C LEU A 265 7.98 -11.95 -0.61
N ASN A 266 7.74 -12.03 0.70
CA ASN A 266 7.52 -10.90 1.60
C ASN A 266 8.82 -10.08 1.77
N PHE A 267 8.72 -8.77 1.56
CA PHE A 267 9.84 -7.84 1.39
C PHE A 267 10.28 -7.12 2.67
N GLY A 268 9.47 -7.19 3.75
CA GLY A 268 9.61 -6.32 4.93
C GLY A 268 10.88 -6.52 5.77
N GLU A 269 11.55 -7.66 5.67
CA GLU A 269 12.64 -8.04 6.61
C GLU A 269 14.05 -7.81 6.04
N ILE A 270 14.19 -7.43 4.76
CA ILE A 270 15.43 -7.69 4.03
C ILE A 270 16.46 -6.55 4.01
N GLY A 271 16.09 -5.28 4.13
CA GLY A 271 17.08 -4.18 4.13
C GLY A 271 18.17 -4.36 5.21
N THR A 272 17.76 -4.83 6.38
CA THR A 272 18.67 -5.18 7.50
C THR A 272 19.36 -6.53 7.26
N ASN A 273 18.65 -7.51 6.67
CA ASN A 273 19.23 -8.81 6.39
C ASN A 273 20.28 -8.77 5.28
N ILE A 274 20.21 -7.94 4.25
CA ILE A 274 21.23 -7.86 3.18
C ILE A 274 22.57 -7.39 3.76
N LYS A 275 22.56 -6.36 4.61
CA LYS A 275 23.79 -5.88 5.25
C LYS A 275 24.39 -6.94 6.17
N ASN A 276 23.57 -7.54 7.02
CA ASN A 276 24.00 -8.61 7.93
C ASN A 276 24.49 -9.84 7.16
N LEU A 277 23.82 -10.19 6.06
CA LEU A 277 24.25 -11.24 5.15
C LEU A 277 25.58 -10.89 4.50
N MET A 278 25.77 -9.69 3.97
CA MET A 278 27.04 -9.27 3.37
C MET A 278 28.19 -9.38 4.38
N GLU A 279 27.95 -8.97 5.62
CA GLU A 279 28.92 -9.10 6.72
C GLU A 279 29.19 -10.58 7.08
N ASP A 280 28.16 -11.42 7.15
CA ASP A 280 28.32 -12.86 7.39
C ASP A 280 28.93 -13.62 6.20
N PHE A 281 28.71 -13.15 4.97
CA PHE A 281 29.28 -13.69 3.73
C PHE A 281 30.77 -13.34 3.60
N GLN A 282 31.18 -12.14 4.00
CA GLN A 282 32.60 -11.79 4.06
C GLN A 282 33.36 -12.62 5.10
N LYS A 283 32.70 -12.98 6.22
CA LYS A 283 33.29 -13.83 7.27
C LYS A 283 33.47 -15.30 6.86
N LYS A 284 32.59 -15.84 5.99
CA LYS A 284 32.61 -17.26 5.56
C LYS A 284 33.50 -17.54 4.34
N LYS A 285 34.32 -16.58 3.93
CA LYS A 285 35.14 -16.62 2.72
C LYS A 285 36.44 -17.43 2.89
N PRO A 286 36.89 -18.20 1.88
CA PRO A 286 38.29 -18.63 1.76
C PRO A 286 39.21 -17.43 1.51
N LYS A 287 40.39 -17.39 2.12
CA LYS A 287 41.25 -16.19 2.21
C LYS A 287 41.80 -15.64 0.87
N ASP A 288 41.66 -16.34 -0.24
CA ASP A 288 42.40 -16.06 -1.49
C ASP A 288 41.59 -15.42 -2.64
N GLN A 289 40.47 -14.75 -2.36
CA GLN A 289 39.67 -14.09 -3.41
C GLN A 289 39.53 -12.58 -3.24
N GLN A 290 39.27 -11.87 -4.35
CA GLN A 290 39.06 -10.41 -4.41
C GLN A 290 37.96 -9.93 -3.45
N LYS A 291 38.13 -8.74 -2.89
CA LYS A 291 37.10 -8.09 -2.06
C LYS A 291 35.82 -7.91 -2.88
N LEU A 292 34.68 -8.30 -2.32
CA LEU A 292 33.37 -7.96 -2.88
C LEU A 292 33.10 -6.50 -2.50
N GLU A 293 33.32 -5.59 -3.44
CA GLU A 293 33.14 -4.14 -3.23
C GLU A 293 31.90 -3.60 -3.96
N SER A 294 31.38 -4.33 -4.94
CA SER A 294 30.21 -3.91 -5.74
C SER A 294 29.08 -4.97 -5.80
N ILE A 295 27.89 -4.50 -6.19
CA ILE A 295 26.72 -5.36 -6.47
C ILE A 295 26.96 -6.28 -7.66
N SER A 296 27.74 -5.83 -8.65
CA SER A 296 28.15 -6.63 -9.80
C SER A 296 29.04 -7.80 -9.38
N ASP A 297 29.96 -7.58 -8.44
CA ASP A 297 30.81 -8.64 -7.90
C ASP A 297 29.99 -9.67 -7.13
N MET A 298 28.97 -9.21 -6.38
CA MET A 298 28.04 -10.10 -5.69
C MET A 298 27.23 -10.95 -6.67
N LYS A 299 26.73 -10.37 -7.76
CA LYS A 299 26.00 -11.11 -8.79
C LYS A 299 26.91 -12.17 -9.44
N ALA A 300 28.10 -11.75 -9.90
CA ALA A 300 29.08 -12.66 -10.51
C ALA A 300 29.51 -13.78 -9.56
N PHE A 301 29.69 -13.48 -8.27
CA PHE A 301 30.02 -14.48 -7.26
C PHE A 301 28.87 -15.46 -7.01
N VAL A 302 27.63 -14.98 -6.86
CA VAL A 302 26.45 -15.84 -6.71
C VAL A 302 26.27 -16.76 -7.93
N ASP A 303 26.53 -16.26 -9.13
CA ASP A 303 26.45 -17.02 -10.38
C ASP A 303 27.58 -18.07 -10.50
N ASN A 304 28.80 -17.74 -10.04
CA ASN A 304 29.98 -18.60 -10.15
C ASN A 304 30.10 -19.69 -9.07
N TYR A 305 29.34 -19.62 -7.97
CA TYR A 305 29.38 -20.64 -6.91
C TYR A 305 28.01 -21.31 -6.64
N PRO A 306 27.69 -22.41 -7.34
CA PRO A 306 26.39 -23.09 -7.27
C PRO A 306 25.99 -23.58 -5.86
N GLN A 307 26.97 -23.89 -5.00
CA GLN A 307 26.74 -24.27 -3.60
C GLN A 307 26.11 -23.14 -2.77
N PHE A 308 26.37 -21.87 -3.09
CA PHE A 308 25.74 -20.70 -2.46
C PHE A 308 24.37 -20.37 -3.07
N LYS A 309 24.15 -20.71 -4.34
CA LYS A 309 22.84 -20.64 -5.01
C LYS A 309 21.79 -21.52 -4.30
N LYS A 310 22.23 -22.68 -3.77
CA LYS A 310 21.40 -23.56 -2.93
C LYS A 310 21.23 -23.07 -1.49
N MET A 311 22.20 -22.32 -0.95
CA MET A 311 22.24 -21.99 0.48
C MET A 311 21.37 -20.78 0.87
N SER A 312 20.91 -19.95 -0.08
CA SER A 312 19.75 -19.08 0.16
C SER A 312 19.16 -18.51 -1.13
N GLY A 313 18.04 -19.08 -1.61
CA GLY A 313 17.27 -18.54 -2.73
C GLY A 313 16.77 -17.11 -2.49
N THR A 314 16.64 -16.68 -1.23
CA THR A 314 16.30 -15.30 -0.85
C THR A 314 17.39 -14.31 -1.28
N VAL A 315 18.67 -14.65 -1.11
CA VAL A 315 19.79 -13.74 -1.44
C VAL A 315 19.88 -13.47 -2.92
N SER A 316 19.82 -14.53 -3.72
CA SER A 316 19.82 -14.41 -5.18
C SER A 316 18.69 -13.50 -5.67
N LYS A 317 17.49 -13.61 -5.07
CA LYS A 317 16.36 -12.73 -5.42
C LYS A 317 16.64 -11.25 -5.11
N HIS A 318 17.18 -10.94 -3.94
CA HIS A 318 17.46 -9.55 -3.56
C HIS A 318 18.62 -8.93 -4.33
N VAL A 319 19.69 -9.68 -4.57
CA VAL A 319 20.78 -9.23 -5.45
C VAL A 319 20.24 -8.94 -6.86
N THR A 320 19.33 -9.78 -7.36
CA THR A 320 18.66 -9.56 -8.65
C THR A 320 17.85 -8.26 -8.65
N VAL A 321 17.00 -8.04 -7.64
CA VAL A 321 16.18 -6.83 -7.50
C VAL A 321 17.05 -5.59 -7.39
N VAL A 322 18.05 -5.57 -6.50
CA VAL A 322 18.95 -4.43 -6.32
C VAL A 322 19.76 -4.15 -7.59
N GLY A 323 20.22 -5.20 -8.29
CA GLY A 323 20.87 -5.06 -9.59
C GLY A 323 19.97 -4.40 -10.64
N GLU A 324 18.69 -4.79 -10.68
CA GLU A 324 17.72 -4.18 -11.60
C GLU A 324 17.40 -2.72 -11.22
N LEU A 325 17.22 -2.41 -9.93
CA LEU A 325 17.04 -1.03 -9.47
C LEU A 325 18.22 -0.14 -9.89
N SER A 326 19.45 -0.62 -9.71
CA SER A 326 20.67 0.11 -10.12
C SER A 326 20.70 0.36 -11.63
N ARG A 327 20.32 -0.67 -12.42
CA ARG A 327 20.21 -0.56 -13.89
C ARG A 327 19.17 0.50 -14.28
N LEU A 328 17.98 0.46 -13.70
CA LEU A 328 16.89 1.42 -13.99
C LEU A 328 17.25 2.85 -13.58
N VAL A 329 17.90 3.04 -12.43
CA VAL A 329 18.41 4.35 -11.98
C VAL A 329 19.40 4.93 -12.98
N SER A 330 20.33 4.10 -13.46
CA SER A 330 21.36 4.52 -14.41
C SER A 330 20.78 4.82 -15.79
N GLU A 331 19.92 3.92 -16.29
CA GLU A 331 19.27 4.06 -17.60
C GLU A 331 18.40 5.31 -17.69
N ARG A 332 17.64 5.61 -16.64
CA ARG A 332 16.73 6.76 -16.59
C ARG A 332 17.35 8.03 -15.98
N GLN A 333 18.64 7.98 -15.59
CA GLN A 333 19.35 9.07 -14.91
C GLN A 333 18.60 9.62 -13.68
N LEU A 334 18.01 8.74 -12.86
CA LEU A 334 17.10 9.14 -11.79
C LEU A 334 17.76 9.97 -10.68
N MET A 335 19.08 9.91 -10.55
CA MET A 335 19.81 10.76 -9.60
C MET A 335 19.63 12.25 -9.93
N GLU A 336 19.87 12.63 -11.20
CA GLU A 336 19.73 14.01 -11.69
C GLU A 336 18.27 14.46 -11.66
N VAL A 337 17.34 13.57 -12.02
CA VAL A 337 15.90 13.85 -11.97
C VAL A 337 15.47 14.11 -10.53
N SER A 338 15.83 13.21 -9.61
CA SER A 338 15.45 13.32 -8.21
C SER A 338 16.04 14.55 -7.53
N GLU A 339 17.24 14.99 -7.90
CA GLU A 339 17.82 16.23 -7.37
C GLU A 339 16.91 17.43 -7.70
N VAL A 340 16.47 17.56 -8.95
CA VAL A 340 15.56 18.62 -9.38
C VAL A 340 14.16 18.47 -8.75
N GLU A 341 13.68 17.25 -8.54
CA GLU A 341 12.42 17.03 -7.81
C GLU A 341 12.49 17.52 -6.36
N GLN A 342 13.62 17.28 -5.68
CA GLN A 342 13.85 17.77 -4.31
C GLN A 342 14.01 19.29 -4.28
N GLU A 343 14.71 19.87 -5.26
CA GLU A 343 14.79 21.32 -5.46
C GLU A 343 13.38 21.94 -5.57
N LEU A 344 12.55 21.41 -6.47
CA LEU A 344 11.18 21.90 -6.69
C LEU A 344 10.28 21.77 -5.46
N SER A 345 10.52 20.76 -4.62
CA SER A 345 9.68 20.45 -3.46
C SER A 345 10.11 21.18 -2.19
N CYS A 346 11.40 21.43 -2.02
CA CYS A 346 11.98 21.90 -0.76
C CYS A 346 12.57 23.31 -0.83
N GLN A 347 12.96 23.78 -2.02
CA GLN A 347 13.67 25.05 -2.18
C GLN A 347 12.75 26.17 -2.68
N ASN A 348 13.21 27.41 -2.50
CA ASN A 348 12.49 28.61 -2.93
C ASN A 348 13.32 29.47 -3.89
N ASP A 349 14.00 28.81 -4.85
CA ASP A 349 14.73 29.47 -5.93
C ASP A 349 14.04 29.18 -7.27
N HIS A 350 13.13 30.06 -7.66
CA HIS A 350 12.41 29.93 -8.95
C HIS A 350 13.35 30.01 -10.15
N GLY A 351 14.41 30.82 -10.07
CA GLY A 351 15.35 31.08 -11.14
C GLY A 351 16.18 29.84 -11.48
N ASN A 352 16.73 29.19 -10.45
CA ASN A 352 17.44 27.93 -10.61
C ASN A 352 16.50 26.79 -11.02
N ALA A 353 15.32 26.69 -10.38
CA ALA A 353 14.37 25.62 -10.64
C ALA A 353 13.90 25.58 -12.10
N GLN A 354 13.59 26.75 -12.70
CA GLN A 354 13.21 26.80 -14.12
C GLN A 354 14.36 26.40 -15.05
N GLN A 355 15.61 26.71 -14.71
CA GLN A 355 16.79 26.36 -15.50
C GLN A 355 17.06 24.85 -15.42
N SER A 356 17.01 24.29 -14.20
CA SER A 356 17.13 22.85 -13.93
C SER A 356 16.10 22.04 -14.70
N VAL A 357 14.82 22.43 -14.65
CA VAL A 357 13.74 21.74 -15.38
C VAL A 357 13.94 21.82 -16.88
N ARG A 358 14.24 23.00 -17.44
CA ARG A 358 14.49 23.16 -18.89
C ARG A 358 15.67 22.31 -19.36
N ARG A 359 16.76 22.27 -18.60
CA ARG A 359 17.94 21.44 -18.89
C ARG A 359 17.56 19.96 -19.00
N LEU A 360 16.78 19.43 -18.04
CA LEU A 360 16.34 18.03 -18.08
C LEU A 360 15.36 17.77 -19.23
N LEU A 361 14.46 18.71 -19.53
CA LEU A 361 13.56 18.63 -20.69
C LEU A 361 14.29 18.72 -22.05
N GLN A 362 15.56 19.11 -22.10
CA GLN A 362 16.36 19.01 -23.32
C GLN A 362 17.11 17.68 -23.44
N ASN A 363 17.19 16.90 -22.36
CA ASN A 363 17.87 15.62 -22.36
C ASN A 363 17.03 14.53 -23.06
N PRO A 364 17.50 13.94 -24.17
CA PRO A 364 16.74 12.93 -24.91
C PRO A 364 16.56 11.60 -24.15
N ARG A 365 17.37 11.34 -23.12
CA ARG A 365 17.27 10.12 -22.29
C ARG A 365 16.20 10.21 -21.21
N LEU A 366 15.71 11.40 -20.91
CA LEU A 366 14.65 11.59 -19.92
C LEU A 366 13.35 10.92 -20.39
N SER A 367 12.78 10.04 -19.57
CA SER A 367 11.55 9.36 -19.93
C SER A 367 10.36 10.34 -20.04
N GLU A 368 9.35 9.97 -20.83
CA GLU A 368 8.14 10.78 -21.00
C GLU A 368 7.45 11.06 -19.65
N LEU A 369 7.40 10.05 -18.76
CA LEU A 369 6.77 10.17 -17.44
C LEU A 369 7.58 11.06 -16.50
N ASP A 370 8.91 10.95 -16.50
CA ASP A 370 9.77 11.78 -15.66
C ASP A 370 9.71 13.25 -16.08
N ALA A 371 9.69 13.52 -17.39
CA ALA A 371 9.50 14.85 -17.94
C ALA A 371 8.17 15.48 -17.47
N VAL A 372 7.08 14.71 -17.52
CA VAL A 372 5.75 15.18 -17.09
C VAL A 372 5.71 15.40 -15.58
N ARG A 373 6.32 14.54 -14.77
CA ARG A 373 6.39 14.69 -13.30
C ARG A 373 7.14 15.95 -12.88
N LEU A 374 8.27 16.26 -13.51
CA LEU A 374 9.01 17.50 -13.26
C LEU A 374 8.14 18.73 -13.53
N VAL A 375 7.40 18.74 -14.63
CA VAL A 375 6.50 19.85 -14.98
C VAL A 375 5.28 19.90 -14.06
N MET A 376 4.76 18.76 -13.59
CA MET A 376 3.72 18.71 -12.56
C MET A 376 4.18 19.33 -11.24
N LEU A 377 5.37 18.95 -10.76
CA LEU A 377 5.95 19.51 -9.53
C LEU A 377 6.18 21.01 -9.66
N TYR A 378 6.74 21.46 -10.79
CA TYR A 378 6.88 22.88 -11.11
C TYR A 378 5.52 23.61 -11.09
N ALA A 379 4.50 23.04 -11.73
CA ALA A 379 3.17 23.62 -11.78
C ALA A 379 2.53 23.73 -10.39
N LEU A 380 2.65 22.68 -9.57
CA LEU A 380 2.13 22.64 -8.20
C LEU A 380 2.85 23.62 -7.26
N ARG A 381 4.14 23.87 -7.50
CA ARG A 381 5.01 24.78 -6.71
C ARG A 381 4.80 26.24 -7.08
N TYR A 382 4.76 26.55 -8.38
CA TYR A 382 4.82 27.90 -8.92
C TYR A 382 3.54 28.34 -9.65
N GLU A 383 2.39 27.72 -9.35
CA GLU A 383 1.09 28.04 -9.97
C GLU A 383 0.70 29.52 -9.91
N ARG A 384 1.10 30.25 -8.86
CA ARG A 384 0.80 31.68 -8.66
C ARG A 384 2.02 32.59 -8.81
N HIS A 385 3.15 32.06 -9.27
CA HIS A 385 4.36 32.86 -9.44
C HIS A 385 4.16 33.82 -10.64
N SER A 386 4.43 35.11 -10.45
CA SER A 386 4.22 36.15 -11.48
C SER A 386 5.01 35.86 -12.76
N SER A 387 6.23 35.33 -12.61
CA SER A 387 7.12 34.94 -13.71
C SER A 387 7.05 33.44 -14.03
N SER A 388 5.92 32.77 -13.79
CA SER A 388 5.78 31.34 -14.05
C SER A 388 5.99 31.03 -15.54
N VAL A 389 6.89 30.09 -15.84
CA VAL A 389 7.18 29.67 -17.22
C VAL A 389 6.42 28.41 -17.65
N LEU A 390 5.35 28.05 -16.93
CA LEU A 390 4.57 26.84 -17.17
C LEU A 390 4.11 26.68 -18.64
N PRO A 391 3.59 27.71 -19.34
CA PRO A 391 3.22 27.58 -20.76
C PRO A 391 4.40 27.15 -21.64
N ALA A 392 5.58 27.74 -21.43
CA ALA A 392 6.79 27.39 -22.19
C ALA A 392 7.28 25.96 -21.89
N LEU A 393 7.14 25.48 -20.64
CA LEU A 393 7.44 24.09 -20.29
C LEU A 393 6.45 23.11 -20.94
N MET A 394 5.17 23.48 -21.05
CA MET A 394 4.16 22.70 -21.76
C MET A 394 4.46 22.60 -23.26
N ASP A 395 4.94 23.70 -23.87
CA ASP A 395 5.38 23.70 -25.27
C ASP A 395 6.62 22.83 -25.48
N GLU A 396 7.55 22.80 -24.52
CA GLU A 396 8.72 21.91 -24.53
C GLU A 396 8.29 20.44 -24.47
N LEU A 397 7.35 20.07 -23.59
CA LEU A 397 6.77 18.72 -23.56
C LEU A 397 6.14 18.36 -24.92
N SER A 398 5.44 19.30 -25.54
CA SER A 398 4.86 19.11 -26.87
C SER A 398 5.93 18.87 -27.94
N ARG A 399 7.01 19.67 -27.93
CA ARG A 399 8.14 19.53 -28.86
C ARG A 399 8.91 18.23 -28.69
N ARG A 400 9.00 17.70 -27.46
CA ARG A 400 9.53 16.37 -27.17
C ARG A 400 8.66 15.21 -27.67
N GLY A 401 7.43 15.48 -28.12
CA GLY A 401 6.49 14.45 -28.54
C GLY A 401 5.76 13.74 -27.39
N VAL A 402 5.72 14.35 -26.19
CA VAL A 402 4.94 13.82 -25.06
C VAL A 402 3.47 13.75 -25.45
N SER A 403 2.82 12.61 -25.19
CA SER A 403 1.45 12.37 -25.59
C SER A 403 0.48 13.41 -25.01
N GLU A 404 -0.58 13.73 -25.75
CA GLU A 404 -1.63 14.66 -25.29
C GLU A 404 -2.30 14.17 -24.00
N ARG A 405 -2.38 12.86 -23.80
CA ARG A 405 -2.86 12.25 -22.54
C ARG A 405 -1.98 12.68 -21.37
N HIS A 406 -0.66 12.54 -21.50
CA HIS A 406 0.24 12.86 -20.40
C HIS A 406 0.39 14.37 -20.17
N ARG A 407 0.40 15.19 -21.23
CA ARG A 407 0.41 16.66 -21.10
C ARG A 407 -0.82 17.16 -20.34
N ARG A 408 -2.01 16.61 -20.60
CA ARG A 408 -3.23 16.96 -19.84
C ARG A 408 -3.12 16.71 -18.34
N MET A 409 -2.33 15.73 -17.92
CA MET A 409 -2.17 15.42 -16.49
C MET A 409 -1.55 16.57 -15.69
N VAL A 410 -0.74 17.43 -16.32
CA VAL A 410 -0.17 18.64 -15.67
C VAL A 410 -1.27 19.60 -15.23
N LYS A 411 -2.28 19.84 -16.07
CA LYS A 411 -3.43 20.66 -15.69
C LYS A 411 -4.28 19.94 -14.65
N SER A 412 -4.55 18.66 -14.86
CA SER A 412 -5.37 17.86 -13.93
C SER A 412 -4.79 17.78 -12.53
N VAL A 413 -3.45 17.73 -12.35
CA VAL A 413 -2.86 17.68 -11.01
C VAL A 413 -3.01 19.01 -10.26
N VAL A 414 -2.94 20.14 -10.97
CA VAL A 414 -3.17 21.48 -10.39
C VAL A 414 -4.65 21.66 -10.04
N GLU A 415 -5.56 21.16 -10.87
CA GLU A 415 -7.00 21.14 -10.55
C GLU A 415 -7.33 20.22 -9.37
N TYR A 416 -6.63 19.08 -9.27
CA TYR A 416 -6.83 18.09 -8.22
C TYR A 416 -6.30 18.56 -6.87
N GLY A 417 -5.09 19.10 -6.84
CA GLY A 417 -4.38 19.42 -5.61
C GLY A 417 -3.49 20.64 -5.76
N GLY A 418 -3.98 21.72 -6.40
CA GLY A 418 -3.35 23.05 -6.40
C GLY A 418 -3.74 23.91 -5.19
N LYS A 419 -3.18 25.11 -5.04
CA LYS A 419 -3.40 25.99 -3.85
C LYS A 419 -4.85 26.46 -3.70
N ARG A 420 -5.66 26.39 -4.76
CA ARG A 420 -7.11 26.70 -4.68
C ARG A 420 -7.90 25.60 -3.95
N VAL A 421 -7.35 24.39 -3.88
CA VAL A 421 -8.02 23.21 -3.33
C VAL A 421 -7.46 22.82 -1.96
N ARG A 422 -6.14 22.88 -1.79
CA ARG A 422 -5.46 22.50 -0.55
C ARG A 422 -5.96 23.35 0.62
N GLY A 423 -6.16 22.71 1.78
CA GLY A 423 -6.43 23.36 3.06
C GLY A 423 -5.16 23.70 3.84
N SER A 424 -4.05 23.03 3.50
CA SER A 424 -2.73 23.23 4.12
C SER A 424 -1.78 23.95 3.16
N ASP A 425 -0.87 24.76 3.71
CA ASP A 425 0.24 25.30 2.94
C ASP A 425 1.33 24.22 2.84
N LEU A 426 1.25 23.36 1.80
CA LEU A 426 2.24 22.33 1.50
C LEU A 426 3.69 22.83 1.38
N ILE A 427 3.82 24.13 1.13
CA ILE A 427 5.07 24.77 0.77
C ILE A 427 5.18 26.04 1.60
N GLU A 428 5.34 25.86 2.89
CA GLU A 428 5.76 26.96 3.75
C GLU A 428 7.11 27.47 3.24
N ALA A 429 7.25 28.80 3.14
CA ALA A 429 8.56 29.40 3.05
C ALA A 429 9.22 29.13 4.41
N THR A 430 9.97 28.03 4.51
CA THR A 430 10.74 27.73 5.70
C THR A 430 11.67 28.92 5.93
N ASP A 431 11.51 29.60 7.07
CA ASP A 431 12.44 30.61 7.52
C ASP A 431 13.87 30.06 7.37
N ALA A 432 14.78 30.86 6.84
CA ALA A 432 16.19 30.49 6.68
C ALA A 432 16.86 29.97 7.99
N VAL A 433 16.26 30.28 9.15
CA VAL A 433 16.65 29.81 10.49
C VAL A 433 16.13 28.39 10.82
N ALA A 434 15.01 27.96 10.22
CA ALA A 434 14.51 26.59 10.34
C ALA A 434 15.32 25.63 9.44
N ILE A 435 15.78 26.13 8.29
CA ILE A 435 16.70 25.42 7.39
C ILE A 435 17.99 25.05 8.15
N THR A 436 18.64 25.99 8.85
CA THR A 436 19.84 25.73 9.69
C THR A 436 19.61 24.80 10.88
N LYS A 437 18.37 24.65 11.36
CA LYS A 437 18.01 23.64 12.38
C LYS A 437 17.65 22.28 11.78
N GLN A 438 17.05 22.23 10.58
CA GLN A 438 16.81 20.98 9.83
C GLN A 438 18.09 20.37 9.26
N PHE A 439 19.12 21.19 9.05
CA PHE A 439 20.50 20.76 8.78
C PHE A 439 21.12 19.93 9.92
N PHE A 440 20.51 19.87 11.11
CA PHE A 440 20.97 19.03 12.22
C PHE A 440 20.05 17.82 12.48
N LYS A 441 20.67 16.63 12.34
CA LYS A 441 20.27 15.29 12.82
C LYS A 441 19.34 14.45 11.93
N GLY A 442 19.90 13.99 10.80
CA GLY A 442 19.68 12.61 10.36
C GLY A 442 20.49 11.64 11.23
N LEU A 443 19.99 10.42 11.42
CA LEU A 443 20.54 9.36 12.31
C LEU A 443 22.01 8.95 12.06
N LYS A 444 22.73 9.55 11.09
CA LYS A 444 24.16 9.37 10.84
C LYS A 444 24.90 10.58 10.24
N GLY A 445 24.38 11.81 10.36
CA GLY A 445 25.16 13.02 10.03
C GLY A 445 25.70 13.15 8.60
N VAL A 446 25.14 12.44 7.60
CA VAL A 446 25.41 12.66 6.18
C VAL A 446 24.12 13.20 5.55
N GLU A 447 24.20 14.42 5.01
CA GLU A 447 23.10 15.04 4.28
C GLU A 447 22.83 14.26 3.00
N ASN A 448 21.59 13.82 2.81
CA ASN A 448 21.16 13.15 1.58
C ASN A 448 20.27 14.10 0.78
N VAL A 449 20.82 14.66 -0.29
CA VAL A 449 20.12 15.59 -1.20
C VAL A 449 18.86 14.96 -1.80
N TYR A 450 18.82 13.63 -1.91
CA TYR A 450 17.73 12.89 -2.54
C TYR A 450 16.54 12.60 -1.61
N THR A 451 16.63 12.90 -0.31
CA THR A 451 15.59 12.59 0.69
C THR A 451 15.30 13.76 1.64
N GLN A 452 15.33 14.99 1.11
CA GLN A 452 15.07 16.21 1.90
C GLN A 452 13.58 16.38 2.23
N HIS A 453 12.72 16.10 1.25
CA HIS A 453 11.28 16.26 1.36
C HIS A 453 10.70 15.39 2.48
N LYS A 454 9.84 16.00 3.31
CA LYS A 454 9.01 15.30 4.29
C LYS A 454 7.54 15.42 3.88
N PRO A 455 6.81 14.30 3.75
CA PRO A 455 5.38 14.33 3.45
C PRO A 455 4.57 15.14 4.48
N LEU A 456 3.50 15.80 4.04
CA LEU A 456 2.65 16.63 4.91
C LEU A 456 2.09 15.86 6.13
N ILE A 457 1.85 14.54 5.95
CA ILE A 457 1.37 13.67 7.02
C ILE A 457 2.35 13.60 8.20
N HIS A 458 3.66 13.79 7.97
CA HIS A 458 4.65 13.79 9.05
C HIS A 458 4.38 14.94 10.03
N GLU A 459 4.21 16.16 9.52
CA GLU A 459 3.90 17.32 10.35
C GLU A 459 2.51 17.20 11.00
N THR A 460 1.52 16.76 10.23
CA THR A 460 0.15 16.55 10.72
C THR A 460 0.14 15.61 11.94
N LEU A 461 0.89 14.49 11.87
CA LEU A 461 1.01 13.55 12.96
C LEU A 461 1.83 14.10 14.14
N ASP A 462 2.90 14.86 13.90
CA ASP A 462 3.67 15.51 14.96
C ASP A 462 2.82 16.53 15.74
N GLN A 463 2.04 17.36 15.05
CA GLN A 463 1.09 18.28 15.66
C GLN A 463 0.00 17.52 16.43
N LEU A 464 -0.50 16.40 15.91
CA LEU A 464 -1.49 15.56 16.59
C LEU A 464 -0.94 14.99 17.90
N ILE A 465 0.25 14.38 17.86
CA ILE A 465 0.91 13.76 19.03
C ILE A 465 1.20 14.82 20.11
N LYS A 466 1.58 16.03 19.70
CA LYS A 466 1.82 17.17 20.61
C LYS A 466 0.54 17.86 21.10
N GLY A 467 -0.66 17.42 20.70
CA GLY A 467 -1.93 18.03 21.06
C GLY A 467 -2.18 19.43 20.44
N ARG A 468 -1.44 19.77 19.38
CA ARG A 468 -1.46 21.08 18.70
C ARG A 468 -2.20 21.08 17.37
N LEU A 469 -2.68 19.93 16.91
CA LEU A 469 -3.44 19.84 15.65
C LEU A 469 -4.76 20.62 15.77
N LYS A 470 -4.92 21.65 14.93
CA LYS A 470 -6.00 22.63 15.01
C LYS A 470 -7.37 22.03 14.66
N ASP A 471 -8.36 22.27 15.49
CA ASP A 471 -9.74 21.82 15.25
C ASP A 471 -10.41 22.56 14.08
N SER A 472 -9.94 23.79 13.77
CA SER A 472 -10.40 24.55 12.61
C SER A 472 -9.99 23.91 11.27
N GLN A 473 -8.98 23.03 11.25
CA GLN A 473 -8.53 22.32 10.06
C GLN A 473 -8.91 20.84 10.12
N PHE A 474 -8.88 20.25 11.31
CA PHE A 474 -9.19 18.84 11.54
C PHE A 474 -10.21 18.69 12.68
N PRO A 475 -11.48 19.04 12.51
CA PRO A 475 -12.45 18.96 13.61
C PRO A 475 -12.72 17.52 14.04
N TYR A 476 -13.20 17.37 15.27
CA TYR A 476 -13.80 16.12 15.73
C TYR A 476 -15.20 15.95 15.14
N LEU A 477 -15.55 14.71 14.84
CA LEU A 477 -16.90 14.36 14.43
C LEU A 477 -17.77 14.11 15.68
N GLY A 478 -18.62 15.09 16.00
CA GLY A 478 -19.50 15.08 17.18
C GLY A 478 -18.94 15.89 18.36
N PRO A 479 -19.64 15.91 19.51
CA PRO A 479 -19.34 16.82 20.62
C PRO A 479 -18.14 16.41 21.49
N SER A 480 -17.55 15.23 21.28
CA SER A 480 -16.48 14.71 22.12
C SER A 480 -15.11 15.19 21.61
N SER A 481 -14.37 15.96 22.42
CA SER A 481 -12.96 16.29 22.14
C SER A 481 -12.00 15.59 23.12
N LEU A 482 -10.74 15.41 22.73
CA LEU A 482 -9.70 14.90 23.65
C LEU A 482 -9.38 15.89 24.77
N ARG A 483 -9.80 17.16 24.67
CA ARG A 483 -9.53 18.21 25.67
C ARG A 483 -10.56 18.23 26.80
N ASP A 484 -11.71 17.57 26.62
CA ASP A 484 -12.80 17.53 27.60
C ASP A 484 -12.65 16.38 28.62
N ARG A 485 -11.47 15.75 28.69
CA ARG A 485 -11.09 14.70 29.65
C ARG A 485 -9.64 14.91 30.07
#